data_AF-A0A328AP01-F1
#
_entry.id   AF-A0A328AP01-F1
#
_cell.length_a   1.000
_cell.length_b   1.000
_cell.length_c   1.000
_cell.angle_alpha   90.00
_cell.angle_beta   90.00
_cell.angle_gamma   90.00
#
_symmetry.space_group_name_H-M   'P 1'
#
loop_
_entity.id
_entity.type
_entity.pdbx_description
1 polymer ?
#
loop_
_entity_poly.entity_id
_entity_poly.type
_entity_poly.pdbx_seq_one_letter_code
_entity_poly.pdbx_strand_id
1 'polypeptide(L)'
;MLASLAAAEQRASPFVNWRVTRLLPPRLAEALARLPLNPVDLGGVSGRRELHNDQRAYFAGDVLERFAPARALAEAFQSPRIVQALMLLTGALLVGTYLRIEYALDLDGFWLEPHTDLGVKAFTMLFQLGQGGQEGLGTDLYSGPGAWAETVPFGWNSALLFVPAADTWHGVEPRPIEGVRRSIIVNYVTEEWRARDQLAFPDRPVGV
;
A
#
# COMPACT_ATOMS: atom_id res chain seq x y z
N MET A 1 7.92 13.74 -2.21
CA MET A 1 6.54 13.41 -2.64
C MET A 1 6.22 14.00 -3.99
N LEU A 2 5.83 15.28 -4.14
CA LEU A 2 5.42 15.82 -5.46
C LEU A 2 6.46 15.59 -6.58
N ALA A 3 7.73 15.93 -6.33
CA ALA A 3 8.81 15.69 -7.30
C ALA A 3 8.99 14.19 -7.60
N SER A 4 8.86 13.33 -6.59
CA SER A 4 8.96 11.87 -6.73
C SER A 4 7.80 11.30 -7.57
N LEU A 5 6.58 11.80 -7.36
CA LEU A 5 5.40 11.42 -8.14
C LEU A 5 5.50 11.90 -9.60
N ALA A 6 6.01 13.11 -9.82
CA ALA A 6 6.24 13.64 -11.17
C ALA A 6 7.33 12.86 -11.94
N ALA A 7 8.28 12.25 -11.21
CA ALA A 7 9.35 11.43 -11.77
C ALA A 7 9.01 9.92 -11.80
N ALA A 8 7.74 9.55 -11.59
CA ALA A 8 7.33 8.16 -11.59
C ALA A 8 7.55 7.51 -12.97
N GLU A 9 8.10 6.30 -12.99
CA GLU A 9 8.24 5.50 -14.21
C GLU A 9 6.91 4.78 -14.47
N GLN A 10 6.24 5.10 -15.57
CA GLN A 10 5.07 4.35 -16.02
C GLN A 10 5.51 3.07 -16.75
N ARG A 11 4.87 1.95 -16.44
CA ARG A 11 5.01 0.68 -17.15
C ARG A 11 3.65 0.24 -17.67
N ALA A 12 3.64 -0.37 -18.86
CA ALA A 12 2.42 -0.88 -19.49
C ALA A 12 2.20 -2.38 -19.28
N SER A 13 3.25 -3.13 -18.90
CA SER A 13 3.24 -4.58 -18.71
C SER A 13 3.61 -4.92 -17.26
N PRO A 14 2.99 -5.95 -16.64
CA PRO A 14 1.90 -6.78 -17.17
C PRO A 14 0.53 -6.08 -17.24
N PHE A 15 0.40 -4.93 -16.59
CA PHE A 15 -0.70 -3.97 -16.72
C PHE A 15 -0.17 -2.57 -16.42
N VAL A 16 -0.97 -1.52 -16.66
CA VAL A 16 -0.53 -0.13 -16.42
C VAL A 16 -0.27 0.11 -14.93
N ASN A 17 0.97 0.44 -14.61
CA ASN A 17 1.41 0.72 -13.24
C ASN A 17 2.51 1.80 -13.22
N TRP A 18 2.78 2.35 -12.04
CA TRP A 18 3.82 3.35 -11.85
C TRP A 18 4.80 2.95 -10.74
N ARG A 19 6.08 3.20 -10.98
CA ARG A 19 7.18 2.97 -10.03
C ARG A 19 7.69 4.29 -9.52
N VAL A 20 7.70 4.47 -8.20
CA VAL A 20 8.18 5.68 -7.55
C VAL A 20 9.33 5.33 -6.63
N THR A 21 10.41 6.11 -6.68
CA THR A 21 11.53 6.01 -5.73
C THR A 21 11.63 7.29 -4.92
N ARG A 22 12.16 7.17 -3.69
CA ARG A 22 12.31 8.29 -2.75
C ARG A 22 10.99 9.06 -2.56
N LEU A 23 9.89 8.33 -2.37
CA LEU A 23 8.55 8.92 -2.31
C LEU A 23 8.43 9.91 -1.15
N LEU A 24 8.78 9.47 0.06
CA LEU A 24 8.67 10.25 1.28
C LEU A 24 9.99 10.99 1.59
N PRO A 25 9.92 12.13 2.33
CA PRO A 25 11.11 12.70 2.95
C PRO A 25 11.85 11.63 3.78
N PRO A 26 13.19 11.53 3.72
CA PRO A 26 13.94 10.45 4.37
C PRO A 26 13.60 10.27 5.86
N ARG A 27 13.51 11.38 6.60
CA ARG A 27 13.14 11.35 8.03
C ARG A 27 11.77 10.73 8.30
N LEU A 28 10.79 10.96 7.42
CA LEU A 28 9.46 10.38 7.56
C LEU A 28 9.49 8.87 7.26
N ALA A 29 10.18 8.46 6.19
CA ALA A 29 10.34 7.04 5.87
C ALA A 29 11.01 6.27 7.01
N GLU A 30 12.10 6.82 7.58
CA GLU A 30 12.78 6.21 8.72
C GLU A 30 11.93 6.19 9.98
N ALA A 31 11.11 7.22 10.23
CA ALA A 31 10.22 7.25 11.38
C ALA A 31 9.10 6.20 11.25
N LEU A 32 8.54 6.04 10.05
CA LEU A 32 7.54 5.01 9.73
C LEU A 32 8.11 3.59 9.86
N ALA A 33 9.36 3.36 9.44
CA ALA A 33 10.02 2.05 9.58
C ALA A 33 10.29 1.67 11.04
N ARG A 34 10.36 2.66 11.95
CA ARG A 34 10.63 2.49 13.38
C ARG A 34 9.37 2.54 14.25
N LEU A 35 8.17 2.57 13.66
CA LEU A 35 6.94 2.53 14.45
C LEU A 35 6.93 1.26 15.33
N PRO A 36 6.67 1.39 16.65
CA PRO A 36 6.68 0.27 17.58
C PRO A 36 5.37 -0.52 17.52
N LEU A 37 4.95 -0.86 16.30
CA LEU A 37 3.84 -1.76 16.03
C LEU A 37 4.41 -3.16 15.82
N ASN A 38 3.73 -4.16 16.40
CA ASN A 38 4.19 -5.54 16.37
C ASN A 38 3.55 -6.29 15.20
N PRO A 39 4.30 -7.19 14.53
CA PRO A 39 3.71 -8.13 13.61
C PRO A 39 2.74 -9.04 14.36
N VAL A 40 1.69 -9.47 13.65
CA VAL A 40 0.78 -10.50 14.15
C VAL A 40 1.19 -11.81 13.50
N ASP A 41 1.42 -12.82 14.33
CA ASP A 41 1.70 -14.18 13.85
C ASP A 41 0.40 -14.77 13.27
N LEU A 42 0.41 -15.04 11.97
CA LEU A 42 -0.72 -15.64 11.25
C LEU A 42 -0.81 -17.16 11.46
N GLY A 43 0.05 -17.75 12.30
CA GLY A 43 -0.01 -19.17 12.68
C GLY A 43 0.14 -20.12 11.48
N GLY A 44 0.86 -19.70 10.44
CA GLY A 44 1.04 -20.46 9.20
C GLY A 44 -0.16 -20.43 8.23
N VAL A 45 -1.26 -19.74 8.57
CA VAL A 45 -2.42 -19.54 7.68
C VAL A 45 -2.24 -18.24 6.92
N SER A 46 -1.40 -18.28 5.88
CA SER A 46 -1.32 -17.20 4.89
C SER A 46 -1.99 -17.67 3.60
N GLY A 47 -2.58 -16.75 2.82
CA GLY A 47 -3.13 -17.07 1.50
C GLY A 47 -4.44 -16.38 1.12
N ARG A 48 -5.32 -16.12 2.10
CA ARG A 48 -6.55 -15.33 1.88
C ARG A 48 -6.61 -14.18 2.87
N ARG A 49 -6.65 -12.94 2.35
CA ARG A 49 -6.56 -11.72 3.17
C ARG A 49 -7.62 -11.62 4.27
N GLU A 50 -8.76 -12.30 4.07
CA GLU A 50 -9.96 -12.20 4.91
C GLU A 50 -9.84 -12.82 6.30
N LEU A 51 -8.90 -13.75 6.52
CA LEU A 51 -8.85 -14.55 7.75
C LEU A 51 -8.29 -13.81 8.98
N HIS A 52 -7.68 -12.62 8.81
CA HIS A 52 -6.99 -11.90 9.90
C HIS A 52 -7.16 -10.36 9.83
N ASN A 53 -8.24 -9.86 9.22
CA ASN A 53 -8.42 -8.42 9.01
C ASN A 53 -8.52 -7.60 10.32
N ASP A 54 -9.03 -8.19 11.39
CA ASP A 54 -9.17 -7.61 12.72
C ASP A 54 -7.84 -7.43 13.46
N GLN A 55 -6.80 -8.12 13.01
CA GLN A 55 -5.46 -8.10 13.61
C GLN A 55 -4.48 -7.20 12.83
N ARG A 56 -4.93 -6.62 11.71
CA ARG A 56 -4.10 -5.71 10.89
C ARG A 56 -4.00 -4.34 11.55
N ALA A 57 -2.82 -3.74 11.42
CA ALA A 57 -2.62 -2.36 11.85
C ALA A 57 -3.07 -1.37 10.76
N TYR A 58 -3.89 -0.40 11.15
CA TYR A 58 -4.34 0.68 10.29
C TYR A 58 -3.89 2.02 10.86
N PHE A 59 -3.55 2.97 10.00
CA PHE A 59 -3.36 4.36 10.42
C PHE A 59 -4.74 5.02 10.52
N ALA A 60 -5.47 4.66 11.56
CA ALA A 60 -6.79 5.14 11.93
C ALA A 60 -6.90 5.25 13.45
N GLY A 61 -7.92 5.96 13.95
CA GLY A 61 -8.21 6.04 15.39
C GLY A 61 -6.99 6.39 16.27
N ASP A 62 -6.75 5.57 17.30
CA ASP A 62 -5.70 5.77 18.30
C ASP A 62 -4.29 5.78 17.69
N VAL A 63 -4.06 5.04 16.60
CA VAL A 63 -2.76 5.01 15.91
C VAL A 63 -2.39 6.39 15.38
N LEU A 64 -3.35 7.15 14.84
CA LEU A 64 -3.12 8.51 14.37
C LEU A 64 -2.92 9.50 15.52
N GLU A 65 -3.52 9.27 16.68
CA GLU A 65 -3.33 10.10 17.88
C GLU A 65 -1.97 9.86 18.52
N ARG A 66 -1.52 8.60 18.56
CA ARG A 66 -0.30 8.18 19.25
C ARG A 66 0.97 8.37 18.43
N PHE A 67 0.89 8.24 17.10
CA PHE A 67 2.07 8.22 16.24
C PHE A 67 2.07 9.36 15.23
N ALA A 68 2.82 10.42 15.54
CA ALA A 68 2.99 11.57 14.65
C ALA A 68 3.43 11.20 13.21
N PRO A 69 4.32 10.21 12.95
CA PRO A 69 4.65 9.79 11.59
C PRO A 69 3.44 9.22 10.83
N ALA A 70 2.58 8.44 11.49
CA ALA A 70 1.37 7.88 10.88
C ALA A 70 0.38 8.99 10.52
N ARG A 71 0.17 9.96 11.43
CA ARG A 71 -0.64 11.16 11.17
C ARG A 71 -0.10 11.99 10.02
N ALA A 72 1.20 12.27 10.01
CA ALA A 72 1.84 13.05 8.95
C ALA A 72 1.66 12.38 7.57
N LEU A 73 1.74 11.05 7.51
CA LEU A 73 1.48 10.30 6.27
C LEU A 73 0.01 10.41 5.84
N ALA A 74 -0.93 10.20 6.77
CA ALA A 74 -2.35 10.31 6.51
C ALA A 74 -2.76 11.71 6.03
N GLU A 75 -2.28 12.76 6.69
CA GLU A 75 -2.54 14.16 6.29
C GLU A 75 -1.92 14.49 4.94
N ALA A 76 -0.73 13.96 4.63
CA ALA A 76 -0.12 14.14 3.32
C ALA A 76 -0.98 13.54 2.21
N PHE A 77 -1.45 12.30 2.36
CA PHE A 77 -2.33 11.65 1.39
C PHE A 77 -3.77 12.16 1.40
N GLN A 78 -4.21 12.88 2.43
CA GLN A 78 -5.48 13.61 2.42
C GLN A 78 -5.36 15.00 1.78
N SER A 79 -4.14 15.53 1.63
CA SER A 79 -3.94 16.90 1.16
C SER A 79 -4.34 17.07 -0.32
N PRO A 80 -5.03 18.17 -0.68
CA PRO A 80 -5.44 18.42 -2.06
C PRO A 80 -4.30 18.35 -3.07
N ARG A 81 -3.11 18.84 -2.70
CA ARG A 81 -1.93 18.85 -3.58
C ARG A 81 -1.44 17.46 -3.93
N ILE A 82 -1.43 16.53 -2.97
CA ILE A 82 -0.99 15.15 -3.22
C ILE A 82 -2.10 14.38 -3.95
N VAL A 83 -3.36 14.53 -3.53
CA VAL A 83 -4.51 13.93 -4.21
C VAL A 83 -4.54 14.34 -5.68
N GLN A 84 -4.44 15.63 -5.99
CA GLN A 84 -4.41 16.13 -7.36
C GLN A 84 -3.23 15.56 -8.15
N ALA A 85 -2.04 15.46 -7.55
CA ALA A 85 -0.88 14.86 -8.21
C ALA A 85 -1.11 13.37 -8.54
N LEU A 86 -1.75 12.61 -7.64
CA LEU A 86 -2.09 11.21 -7.90
C LEU A 86 -3.16 11.08 -9.00
N MET A 87 -4.19 11.91 -8.99
CA MET A 87 -5.22 11.95 -10.03
C MET A 87 -4.60 12.27 -11.41
N LEU A 88 -3.72 13.27 -11.48
CA LEU A 88 -3.04 13.63 -12.72
C LEU A 88 -2.08 12.54 -13.22
N LEU A 89 -1.38 11.87 -12.30
CA LEU A 89 -0.44 10.79 -12.65
C LEU A 89 -1.16 9.54 -13.17
N THR A 90 -2.27 9.18 -12.54
CA THR A 90 -2.89 7.85 -12.73
C THR A 90 -4.23 7.87 -13.44
N GLY A 91 -4.88 9.03 -13.54
CA GLY A 91 -6.26 9.14 -14.03
C GLY A 91 -7.32 8.67 -13.03
N ALA A 92 -6.93 8.25 -11.81
CA ALA A 92 -7.89 7.80 -10.80
C ALA A 92 -8.84 8.92 -10.37
N LEU A 93 -10.10 8.55 -10.10
CA LEU A 93 -11.11 9.46 -9.57
C LEU A 93 -11.11 9.38 -8.04
N LEU A 94 -10.43 10.32 -7.37
CA LEU A 94 -10.22 10.27 -5.93
C LEU A 94 -11.16 11.19 -5.12
N VAL A 95 -11.77 12.19 -5.74
CA VAL A 95 -12.71 13.09 -5.04
C VAL A 95 -13.92 12.29 -4.54
N GLY A 96 -14.31 12.51 -3.28
CA GLY A 96 -15.41 11.78 -2.63
C GLY A 96 -15.03 10.40 -2.08
N THR A 97 -13.82 9.91 -2.35
CA THR A 97 -13.30 8.67 -1.75
C THR A 97 -12.80 8.90 -0.33
N TYR A 98 -12.44 7.82 0.36
CA TYR A 98 -11.89 7.83 1.71
C TYR A 98 -10.50 7.21 1.72
N LEU A 99 -9.61 7.81 2.51
CA LEU A 99 -8.24 7.35 2.66
C LEU A 99 -8.18 6.17 3.65
N ARG A 100 -7.69 5.02 3.17
CA ARG A 100 -7.37 3.84 3.98
C ARG A 100 -5.86 3.60 3.92
N ILE A 101 -5.22 3.43 5.07
CA ILE A 101 -3.79 3.15 5.15
C ILE A 101 -3.57 1.97 6.08
N GLU A 102 -3.09 0.87 5.52
CA GLU A 102 -2.70 -0.34 6.25
C GLU A 102 -1.19 -0.35 6.44
N TYR A 103 -0.74 -0.68 7.65
CA TYR A 103 0.67 -0.86 8.00
C TYR A 103 0.94 -2.35 8.16
N ALA A 104 1.51 -2.97 7.13
CA ALA A 104 1.73 -4.41 7.07
C ALA A 104 3.13 -4.79 7.55
N LEU A 105 3.16 -5.80 8.42
CA LEU A 105 4.35 -6.34 9.07
C LEU A 105 4.34 -7.85 8.86
N ASP A 106 4.87 -8.27 7.72
CA ASP A 106 4.83 -9.68 7.34
C ASP A 106 6.06 -10.42 7.87
N LEU A 107 5.83 -11.61 8.43
CA LEU A 107 6.86 -12.53 8.94
C LEU A 107 7.08 -13.69 7.99
N ASP A 108 8.09 -14.51 8.28
CA ASP A 108 8.36 -15.74 7.53
C ASP A 108 7.12 -16.63 7.39
N GLY A 109 6.96 -17.21 6.20
CA GLY A 109 5.76 -17.96 5.81
C GLY A 109 4.59 -17.11 5.28
N PHE A 110 4.68 -15.77 5.30
CA PHE A 110 3.69 -14.92 4.64
C PHE A 110 3.73 -15.09 3.11
N TRP A 111 2.54 -15.22 2.53
CA TRP A 111 2.28 -15.19 1.09
C TRP A 111 0.85 -14.74 0.83
N LEU A 112 0.59 -14.28 -0.39
CA LEU A 112 -0.72 -13.77 -0.79
C LEU A 112 -1.05 -14.26 -2.20
N GLU A 113 -2.16 -15.01 -2.31
CA GLU A 113 -2.66 -15.55 -3.57
C GLU A 113 -2.81 -14.44 -4.63
N PRO A 114 -2.51 -14.71 -5.92
CA PRO A 114 -2.79 -13.77 -7.00
C PRO A 114 -4.26 -13.36 -6.99
N HIS A 115 -4.52 -12.06 -6.96
CA HIS A 115 -5.87 -11.49 -6.93
C HIS A 115 -5.92 -10.13 -7.64
N THR A 116 -7.13 -9.68 -7.94
CA THR A 116 -7.41 -8.28 -8.24
C THR A 116 -8.02 -7.60 -7.03
N ASP A 117 -7.88 -6.29 -6.95
CA ASP A 117 -8.46 -5.50 -5.86
C ASP A 117 -9.99 -5.45 -5.94
N LEU A 118 -10.65 -5.26 -4.79
CA LEU A 118 -12.10 -5.08 -4.71
C LEU A 118 -12.52 -3.82 -5.49
N GLY A 119 -13.67 -3.88 -6.18
CA GLY A 119 -14.17 -2.76 -7.00
C GLY A 119 -14.44 -1.45 -6.23
N VAL A 120 -14.50 -1.51 -4.90
CA VAL A 120 -14.61 -0.34 -4.02
C VAL A 120 -13.29 0.41 -3.83
N LYS A 121 -12.16 -0.08 -4.36
CA LYS A 121 -10.86 0.61 -4.34
C LYS A 121 -10.67 1.39 -5.65
N ALA A 122 -10.61 2.71 -5.56
CA ALA A 122 -10.36 3.60 -6.70
C ALA A 122 -8.87 3.72 -7.05
N PHE A 123 -7.99 3.39 -6.11
CA PHE A 123 -6.53 3.48 -6.27
C PHE A 123 -5.82 2.62 -5.23
N THR A 124 -4.66 2.08 -5.61
CA THR A 124 -3.77 1.33 -4.72
C THR A 124 -2.33 1.77 -4.88
N MET A 125 -1.67 2.00 -3.73
CA MET A 125 -0.23 2.17 -3.64
C MET A 125 0.35 1.19 -2.61
N LEU A 126 1.33 0.42 -3.04
CA LEU A 126 2.12 -0.50 -2.22
C LEU A 126 3.47 0.16 -1.95
N PHE A 127 3.58 0.86 -0.82
CA PHE A 127 4.80 1.53 -0.38
C PHE A 127 5.68 0.58 0.44
N GLN A 128 6.97 0.61 0.15
CA GLN A 128 7.93 -0.40 0.58
C GLN A 128 9.01 0.24 1.46
N LEU A 129 9.29 -0.40 2.60
CA LEU A 129 10.35 -0.02 3.54
C LEU A 129 11.41 -1.13 3.61
N GLY A 130 11.71 -1.73 2.45
CA GLY A 130 12.66 -2.83 2.33
C GLY A 130 14.04 -2.50 2.86
N GLN A 131 14.64 -3.44 3.58
CA GLN A 131 16.02 -3.39 4.06
C GLN A 131 16.93 -4.21 3.14
N GLY A 132 18.25 -4.08 3.30
CA GLY A 132 19.20 -4.87 2.51
C GLY A 132 18.94 -6.38 2.67
N GLY A 133 18.96 -7.11 1.56
CA GLY A 133 18.64 -8.54 1.51
C GLY A 133 17.15 -8.85 1.30
N GLN A 134 16.28 -7.85 1.35
CA GLN A 134 14.83 -8.03 1.13
C GLN A 134 14.39 -7.72 -0.29
N GLU A 135 15.30 -7.40 -1.22
CA GLU A 135 14.97 -6.90 -2.57
C GLU A 135 14.04 -7.83 -3.35
N GLY A 136 14.12 -9.15 -3.12
CA GLY A 136 13.27 -10.16 -3.74
C GLY A 136 11.89 -10.37 -3.08
N LEU A 137 11.58 -9.65 -2.00
CA LEU A 137 10.34 -9.83 -1.21
C LEU A 137 9.21 -8.89 -1.66
N GLY A 138 9.23 -8.38 -2.88
CA GLY A 138 8.26 -7.39 -3.29
C GLY A 138 6.93 -7.99 -3.72
N THR A 139 6.10 -7.15 -4.34
CA THR A 139 4.83 -7.60 -4.90
C THR A 139 5.08 -8.34 -6.20
N ASP A 140 4.42 -9.47 -6.38
CA ASP A 140 4.39 -10.19 -7.64
C ASP A 140 3.26 -9.65 -8.51
N LEU A 141 3.57 -9.39 -9.78
CA LEU A 141 2.61 -9.00 -10.80
C LEU A 141 2.40 -10.14 -11.79
N TYR A 142 1.17 -10.27 -12.27
CA TYR A 142 0.77 -11.36 -13.15
C TYR A 142 0.08 -10.79 -14.38
N SER A 143 0.28 -11.41 -15.53
CA SER A 143 -0.43 -11.07 -16.77
C SER A 143 -1.87 -11.63 -16.79
N GLY A 144 -2.25 -12.39 -15.78
CA GLY A 144 -3.55 -13.02 -15.60
C GLY A 144 -3.54 -13.99 -14.41
N PRO A 145 -4.66 -14.67 -14.12
CA PRO A 145 -4.74 -15.63 -13.02
C PRO A 145 -3.66 -16.71 -13.15
N GLY A 146 -2.75 -16.80 -12.17
CA GLY A 146 -1.66 -17.78 -12.13
C GLY A 146 -0.55 -17.57 -13.17
N ALA A 147 -0.57 -16.48 -13.94
CA ALA A 147 0.42 -16.19 -14.98
C ALA A 147 1.45 -15.17 -14.47
N TRP A 148 2.38 -15.62 -13.61
CA TRP A 148 3.43 -14.77 -13.03
C TRP A 148 4.26 -14.07 -14.12
N ALA A 149 4.53 -12.77 -13.93
CA ALA A 149 5.24 -11.94 -14.91
C ALA A 149 6.52 -11.32 -14.33
N GLU A 150 6.42 -10.63 -13.19
CA GLU A 150 7.58 -10.03 -12.53
C GLU A 150 7.39 -9.91 -11.01
N THR A 151 8.49 -9.93 -10.27
CA THR A 151 8.53 -9.46 -8.88
C THR A 151 9.08 -8.04 -8.88
N VAL A 152 8.31 -7.13 -8.29
CA VAL A 152 8.72 -5.74 -8.09
C VAL A 152 9.82 -5.70 -7.05
N PRO A 153 10.99 -5.07 -7.27
CA PRO A 153 12.00 -4.98 -6.24
C PRO A 153 11.46 -4.33 -4.96
N PHE A 154 11.65 -4.95 -3.80
CA PHE A 154 11.20 -4.42 -2.51
C PHE A 154 12.19 -3.38 -1.97
N GLY A 155 12.16 -2.18 -2.55
CA GLY A 155 13.15 -1.15 -2.29
C GLY A 155 12.79 -0.25 -1.12
N TRP A 156 13.82 0.30 -0.45
CA TRP A 156 13.64 1.34 0.56
C TRP A 156 12.98 2.60 -0.02
N ASN A 157 11.92 3.08 0.64
CA ASN A 157 11.22 4.32 0.30
C ASN A 157 10.78 4.36 -1.18
N SER A 158 10.27 3.23 -1.65
CA SER A 158 9.78 3.04 -3.02
C SER A 158 8.31 2.61 -3.03
N ALA A 159 7.63 2.77 -4.16
CA ALA A 159 6.23 2.41 -4.27
C ALA A 159 5.88 1.87 -5.66
N LEU A 160 4.98 0.89 -5.66
CA LEU A 160 4.17 0.50 -6.82
C LEU A 160 2.79 1.15 -6.69
N LEU A 161 2.34 1.85 -7.72
CA LEU A 161 1.01 2.43 -7.81
C LEU A 161 0.25 1.81 -8.98
N PHE A 162 -1.06 1.61 -8.83
CA PHE A 162 -1.96 1.22 -9.92
C PHE A 162 -3.41 1.62 -9.62
N VAL A 163 -4.21 1.73 -10.67
CA VAL A 163 -5.66 1.88 -10.57
C VAL A 163 -6.27 0.47 -10.70
N PRO A 164 -7.00 -0.02 -9.69
CA PRO A 164 -7.60 -1.36 -9.73
C PRO A 164 -8.47 -1.60 -10.98
N ALA A 165 -8.27 -2.74 -11.63
CA ALA A 165 -9.09 -3.22 -12.74
C ALA A 165 -9.10 -4.76 -12.78
N ALA A 166 -9.87 -5.33 -13.71
CA ALA A 166 -10.03 -6.78 -13.84
C ALA A 166 -8.74 -7.53 -14.27
N ASP A 167 -7.76 -6.79 -14.79
CA ASP A 167 -6.47 -7.29 -15.27
C ASP A 167 -5.29 -6.89 -14.36
N THR A 168 -5.52 -6.17 -13.25
CA THR A 168 -4.46 -5.78 -12.32
C THR A 168 -4.13 -6.88 -11.31
N TRP A 169 -3.73 -8.05 -11.81
CA TRP A 169 -3.43 -9.22 -11.00
C TRP A 169 -2.11 -9.07 -10.25
N HIS A 170 -2.16 -9.20 -8.93
CA HIS A 170 -1.00 -9.07 -8.06
C HIS A 170 -1.10 -9.96 -6.83
N GLY A 171 0.03 -10.22 -6.18
CA GLY A 171 0.14 -11.10 -5.02
C GLY A 171 1.51 -11.02 -4.36
N VAL A 172 1.83 -12.00 -3.53
CA VAL A 172 3.16 -12.20 -2.96
C VAL A 172 3.40 -13.71 -2.94
N GLU A 173 4.29 -14.20 -3.80
CA GLU A 173 4.69 -15.61 -3.84
C GLU A 173 5.40 -16.00 -2.53
N PRO A 174 5.28 -17.27 -2.08
CA PRO A 174 5.92 -17.74 -0.86
C PRO A 174 7.43 -17.68 -0.98
N ARG A 175 8.06 -16.94 -0.07
CA ARG A 175 9.52 -16.74 0.01
C ARG A 175 9.94 -16.70 1.48
N PRO A 176 11.17 -17.15 1.82
CA PRO A 176 11.71 -16.94 3.14
C PRO A 176 11.80 -15.44 3.45
N ILE A 177 11.31 -15.01 4.62
CA ILE A 177 11.40 -13.62 5.10
C ILE A 177 12.32 -13.58 6.30
N GLU A 178 13.52 -13.03 6.12
CA GLU A 178 14.41 -12.74 7.23
C GLU A 178 13.99 -11.44 7.93
N GLY A 179 13.61 -11.56 9.21
CA GLY A 179 13.13 -10.44 10.02
C GLY A 179 11.68 -10.08 9.72
N VAL A 180 11.42 -8.80 9.47
CA VAL A 180 10.07 -8.28 9.19
C VAL A 180 10.06 -7.58 7.84
N ARG A 181 9.16 -8.00 6.95
CA ARG A 181 8.86 -7.31 5.69
C ARG A 181 7.86 -6.19 5.98
N ARG A 182 8.33 -4.94 5.97
CA ARG A 182 7.54 -3.75 6.34
C ARG A 182 7.02 -3.03 5.10
N SER A 183 5.70 -2.94 4.97
CA SER A 183 5.07 -2.20 3.88
C SER A 183 3.88 -1.37 4.35
N ILE A 184 3.51 -0.38 3.55
CA ILE A 184 2.34 0.47 3.79
C ILE A 184 1.47 0.40 2.55
N ILE A 185 0.20 0.02 2.73
CA ILE A 185 -0.77 -0.08 1.64
C ILE A 185 -1.71 1.09 1.77
N VAL A 186 -1.65 2.01 0.81
CA VAL A 186 -2.55 3.17 0.74
C VAL A 186 -3.59 2.87 -0.32
N ASN A 187 -4.86 2.95 0.08
CA ASN A 187 -6.00 2.86 -0.82
C ASN A 187 -6.85 4.12 -0.70
N TYR A 188 -7.44 4.53 -1.82
CA TYR A 188 -8.62 5.40 -1.81
C TYR A 188 -9.82 4.52 -2.09
N VAL A 189 -10.77 4.48 -1.16
CA VAL A 189 -11.94 3.60 -1.22
C VAL A 189 -13.24 4.38 -1.31
N THR A 190 -14.25 3.83 -1.99
CA THR A 190 -15.56 4.46 -2.11
C THR A 190 -16.32 4.47 -0.78
N GLU A 191 -17.46 5.16 -0.74
CA GLU A 191 -18.37 5.15 0.41
C GLU A 191 -18.88 3.74 0.78
N GLU A 192 -18.90 2.81 -0.18
CA GLU A 192 -19.31 1.43 0.02
C GLU A 192 -18.34 0.63 0.92
N TRP A 193 -17.17 1.18 1.25
CA TRP A 193 -16.25 0.57 2.20
C TRP A 193 -16.86 0.49 3.61
N ARG A 194 -17.16 -0.74 4.05
CA ARG A 194 -17.91 -1.00 5.29
C ARG A 194 -17.11 -0.83 6.58
N ALA A 195 -15.81 -1.20 6.56
CA ALA A 195 -14.95 -1.13 7.74
C ALA A 195 -14.42 0.29 7.94
N ARG A 196 -15.31 1.19 8.40
CA ARG A 196 -15.04 2.63 8.56
C ARG A 196 -13.95 2.91 9.59
N ASP A 197 -13.78 2.03 10.56
CA ASP A 197 -12.71 2.03 11.57
C ASP A 197 -11.30 1.91 10.98
N GLN A 198 -11.18 1.43 9.73
CA GLN A 198 -9.90 1.33 9.01
C GLN A 198 -9.53 2.62 8.26
N LEU A 199 -10.40 3.62 8.24
CA LEU A 199 -10.21 4.86 7.49
C LEU A 199 -9.46 5.88 8.34
N ALA A 200 -8.52 6.58 7.71
CA ALA A 200 -7.76 7.62 8.39
C ALA A 200 -8.65 8.79 8.82
N PHE A 201 -9.65 9.11 8.00
CA PHE A 201 -10.62 10.18 8.25
C PHE A 201 -12.04 9.71 7.85
N PRO A 202 -12.74 8.95 8.71
CA PRO A 202 -14.02 8.33 8.35
C PRO A 202 -15.13 9.34 8.07
N ASP A 203 -15.09 10.54 8.62
CA ASP A 203 -16.14 11.56 8.42
C ASP A 203 -15.74 12.64 7.41
N ARG A 204 -14.59 12.49 6.74
CA ARG A 204 -14.03 13.49 5.84
C ARG A 204 -13.54 12.82 4.55
N PRO A 205 -14.41 12.70 3.53
CA PRO A 205 -13.96 12.25 2.23
C PRO A 205 -12.91 13.20 1.64
N VAL A 206 -12.19 12.70 0.65
CA VAL A 206 -11.23 13.48 -0.14
C VAL A 206 -11.96 14.61 -0.87
N GLY A 207 -11.52 15.84 -0.61
CA GLY A 207 -12.01 17.05 -1.26
C GLY A 207 -11.18 17.47 -2.46
N VAL A 208 -11.54 18.63 -3.00
CA VAL A 208 -10.77 19.40 -4.00
C VAL A 208 -9.91 20.47 -3.36
#